data_AF-A0A2W4LQS9-F1
#
_entry.id   AF-A0A2W4LQS9-F1
#
_cell.length_a   1.000
_cell.length_b   1.000
_cell.length_c   1.000
_cell.angle_alpha   90.00
_cell.angle_beta   90.00
_cell.angle_gamma   90.00
#
_symmetry.space_group_name_H-M   'P 1'
#
loop_
_entity.id
_entity.type
_entity.pdbx_description
1 polymer ?
#
loop_
_entity_poly.entity_id
_entity_poly.type
_entity_poly.pdbx_seq_one_letter_code
_entity_poly.pdbx_strand_id
1 'polypeptide(L)'
;MSSETHAIDTVSNESRWFEPSAEFSARARIRSAADYERLYRESIESPETFWRRESADLVFRTPWKTLVTWEPVSYTLSRAHE
;
A
#
# COMPACT_ATOMS: atom_id res chain seq x y z
N MET A 1 5.98 -10.79 -36.19
CA MET A 1 6.74 -11.03 -34.96
C MET A 1 7.30 -9.69 -34.52
N SER A 2 6.50 -8.93 -33.78
CA SER A 2 6.87 -7.57 -33.36
C SER A 2 7.86 -7.67 -32.22
N SER A 3 9.04 -7.10 -32.41
CA SER A 3 10.08 -6.99 -31.41
C SER A 3 9.60 -6.07 -30.28
N GLU A 4 9.47 -6.60 -29.07
CA GLU A 4 9.25 -5.82 -27.86
C GLU A 4 10.53 -5.04 -27.55
N THR A 5 10.44 -3.71 -27.58
CA THR A 5 11.53 -2.82 -27.15
C THR A 5 11.55 -2.81 -25.62
N HIS A 6 12.27 -3.75 -25.00
CA HIS A 6 12.57 -3.66 -23.57
C HIS A 6 13.48 -2.44 -23.34
N ALA A 7 12.95 -1.40 -22.70
CA ALA A 7 13.76 -0.30 -22.19
C ALA A 7 14.80 -0.87 -21.21
N ILE A 8 16.08 -0.54 -21.40
CA ILE A 8 17.15 -0.98 -20.50
C ILE A 8 17.06 -0.15 -19.22
N ASP A 9 16.33 -0.64 -18.22
CA ASP A 9 16.40 -0.12 -16.86
C ASP A 9 17.67 -0.68 -16.20
N THR A 10 18.70 0.15 -16.08
CA THR A 10 19.92 -0.23 -15.35
C THR A 10 19.72 0.03 -13.86
N VAL A 11 19.16 -0.94 -13.12
CA VAL A 11 19.04 -0.89 -11.67
C VAL A 11 20.18 -1.65 -11.02
N SER A 12 20.85 -1.06 -10.02
CA SER A 12 21.91 -1.72 -9.26
C SER A 12 21.34 -2.91 -8.47
N ASN A 13 21.85 -4.12 -8.73
CA ASN A 13 21.43 -5.34 -8.05
C ASN A 13 22.39 -5.68 -6.91
N GLU A 14 22.29 -4.95 -5.79
CA GLU A 14 23.08 -5.21 -4.59
C GLU A 14 22.20 -5.78 -3.48
N SER A 15 22.59 -6.93 -2.91
CA SER A 15 21.82 -7.68 -1.91
C SER A 15 22.14 -7.32 -0.47
N ARG A 16 22.92 -6.26 -0.25
CA ARG A 16 23.34 -5.86 1.09
C ARG A 16 22.14 -5.40 1.92
N TRP A 17 22.08 -5.90 3.15
CA TRP A 17 21.08 -5.51 4.13
C TRP A 17 21.74 -4.76 5.26
N PHE A 18 21.14 -3.64 5.66
CA PHE A 18 21.62 -2.82 6.77
C PHE A 18 20.53 -2.74 7.82
N GLU A 19 20.73 -3.43 8.93
CA GLU A 19 19.79 -3.35 10.03
C GLU A 19 19.84 -1.99 10.71
N PRO A 20 18.69 -1.45 11.15
CA PRO A 20 18.69 -0.26 11.99
C PRO A 20 19.41 -0.54 13.32
N SER A 21 19.98 0.50 13.92
CA SER A 21 20.63 0.36 15.24
C SER A 21 19.61 -0.06 16.30
N ALA A 22 20.06 -0.80 17.32
CA ALA A 22 19.20 -1.24 18.42
C ALA A 22 18.50 -0.08 19.14
N GLU A 23 19.20 1.04 19.33
CA GLU A 23 18.65 2.26 19.95
C GLU A 23 17.53 2.89 19.11
N PHE A 24 17.64 2.84 17.77
CA PHE A 24 16.57 3.30 16.89
C PHE A 24 15.37 2.35 16.96
N SER A 25 15.59 1.05 16.79
CA SER A 25 14.53 0.04 16.79
C SER A 25 13.72 0.02 18.09
N ALA A 26 14.36 0.27 19.24
CA ALA A 26 13.67 0.34 20.53
C ALA A 26 12.66 1.51 20.63
N ARG A 27 12.93 2.63 19.93
CA ARG A 27 12.10 3.84 19.94
C ARG A 27 11.11 3.90 18.77
N ALA A 28 11.29 3.05 17.76
CA ALA A 28 10.43 3.01 16.59
C ALA A 28 9.02 2.50 16.93
N ARG A 29 8.01 3.00 16.21
CA ARG A 29 6.61 2.53 16.30
C ARG A 29 6.45 1.09 15.81
N ILE A 30 7.32 0.67 14.88
CA ILE A 30 7.46 -0.71 14.42
C ILE A 30 8.90 -1.13 14.71
N ARG A 31 9.08 -2.16 15.56
CA ARG A 31 10.38 -2.49 16.15
C ARG A 31 11.14 -3.59 15.42
N SER A 32 10.47 -4.33 14.54
CA SER A 32 11.05 -5.46 13.83
C SER A 32 10.41 -5.65 12.45
N ALA A 33 11.10 -6.37 11.57
CA ALA A 33 10.56 -6.77 10.26
C ALA A 33 9.33 -7.69 10.42
N ALA A 34 9.35 -8.59 11.39
CA ALA A 34 8.22 -9.48 11.66
C ALA A 34 6.96 -8.71 12.12
N ASP A 35 7.13 -7.65 12.93
CA ASP A 35 6.02 -6.77 13.32
C ASP A 35 5.45 -6.03 12.10
N TYR A 36 6.32 -5.53 11.23
CA TYR A 36 5.91 -4.92 9.97
C TYR A 36 5.13 -5.91 9.11
N GLU A 37 5.64 -7.12 8.90
CA GLU A 37 4.99 -8.14 8.06
C GLU A 37 3.61 -8.53 8.59
N ARG A 38 3.46 -8.63 9.91
CA ARG A 38 2.16 -8.89 10.55
C ARG A 38 1.17 -7.76 10.28
N LEU A 39 1.58 -6.51 10.49
CA LEU A 39 0.73 -5.34 10.23
C LEU A 39 0.39 -5.20 8.75
N TYR A 40 1.38 -5.43 7.88
CA TYR A 40 1.20 -5.44 6.43
C TYR A 40 0.17 -6.48 6.01
N ARG A 41 0.30 -7.71 6.51
CA ARG A 41 -0.67 -8.78 6.23
C ARG A 41 -2.08 -8.41 6.67
N GLU A 42 -2.24 -7.87 7.88
CA GLU A 42 -3.53 -7.39 8.37
C GLU A 42 -4.11 -6.27 7.49
N SER A 43 -3.26 -5.34 7.03
CA SER A 43 -3.70 -4.24 6.15
C SER A 43 -4.28 -4.71 4.82
N ILE A 44 -3.89 -5.91 4.36
CA ILE A 44 -4.36 -6.53 3.12
C ILE A 44 -5.56 -7.45 3.38
N GLU A 45 -5.46 -8.31 4.41
CA GLU A 45 -6.48 -9.31 4.73
C GLU A 45 -7.70 -8.73 5.44
N SER A 46 -7.53 -7.63 6.18
CA SER A 46 -8.57 -6.98 7.00
C SER A 46 -8.44 -5.45 6.99
N PRO A 47 -8.52 -4.81 5.81
CA PRO A 47 -8.24 -3.39 5.64
C PRO A 47 -9.17 -2.48 6.45
N GLU A 48 -10.47 -2.78 6.53
CA GLU A 48 -11.45 -2.01 7.34
C GLU A 48 -11.02 -1.94 8.81
N THR A 49 -10.69 -3.08 9.41
CA THR A 49 -10.26 -3.17 10.82
C THR A 49 -8.95 -2.44 11.04
N PHE A 50 -7.97 -2.68 10.17
CA PHE A 50 -6.65 -2.07 10.24
C PHE A 50 -6.76 -0.54 10.17
N TRP A 51 -7.37 0.00 9.11
CA TRP A 51 -7.42 1.45 8.90
C TRP A 51 -8.35 2.18 9.88
N ARG A 52 -9.41 1.54 10.41
CA ARG A 52 -10.18 2.11 11.54
C ARG A 52 -9.28 2.30 12.76
N ARG A 53 -8.45 1.31 13.10
CA ARG A 53 -7.54 1.41 14.23
C ARG A 53 -6.45 2.44 13.99
N GLU A 54 -5.75 2.38 12.85
CA GLU A 54 -4.61 3.27 12.59
C GLU A 54 -5.02 4.74 12.42
N SER A 55 -6.26 5.02 12.01
CA SER A 55 -6.76 6.40 11.88
C SER A 55 -7.45 6.93 13.15
N ALA A 56 -7.57 6.13 14.22
CA ALA A 56 -8.29 6.54 15.43
C ALA A 56 -7.66 7.76 16.13
N ASP A 57 -6.34 7.94 15.98
CA ASP A 57 -5.59 9.07 16.55
C ASP A 57 -5.73 10.36 15.72
N LEU A 58 -6.34 10.30 14.53
CA LEU A 58 -6.48 11.44 13.63
C LEU A 58 -7.74 12.26 13.95
N VAL A 59 -7.59 13.59 13.97
CA VAL A 59 -8.72 14.49 14.18
C VAL A 59 -9.42 14.76 12.86
N PHE A 60 -10.57 14.11 12.67
CA PHE A 60 -11.48 14.40 11.55
C PHE A 60 -12.54 15.41 11.98
N ARG A 61 -12.83 16.39 11.12
CA ARG A 61 -14.02 17.25 11.29
C ARG A 61 -15.32 16.41 11.30
N THR A 62 -15.37 15.42 10.41
CA THR A 62 -16.43 14.40 10.36
C THR A 62 -15.75 13.05 10.12
N PRO A 63 -15.90 12.06 11.01
CA PRO A 63 -15.33 10.73 10.81
C PRO A 63 -15.86 10.07 9.53
N TRP A 64 -14.98 9.35 8.84
CA TRP A 64 -15.34 8.54 7.69
C TRP A 64 -16.13 7.30 8.13
N LYS A 65 -17.01 6.82 7.25
CA LYS A 65 -17.89 5.66 7.53
C LYS A 65 -17.46 4.40 6.78
N THR A 66 -17.06 4.56 5.52
CA THR A 66 -16.63 3.48 4.63
C THR A 66 -15.19 3.75 4.23
N LEU A 67 -14.33 2.71 4.25
CA LEU A 67 -12.92 2.87 3.90
C LEU A 67 -12.74 3.19 2.41
N VAL A 68 -13.24 2.29 1.55
CA VAL A 68 -13.17 2.44 0.09
C VAL A 68 -14.39 1.78 -0.53
N THR A 69 -15.00 2.47 -1.49
CA THR A 69 -15.95 1.89 -2.44
C THR A 69 -15.34 2.09 -3.81
N TRP A 70 -14.91 1.02 -4.46
CA TRP A 70 -14.38 1.11 -5.82
C TRP A 70 -15.50 0.82 -6.82
N GLU A 71 -15.86 1.86 -7.57
CA GLU A 71 -16.79 1.75 -8.70
C GLU A 71 -15.96 1.71 -9.99
N PRO A 72 -15.92 0.57 -10.72
CA PRO A 72 -15.32 0.54 -12.05
C PRO A 72 -16.09 1.49 -12.96
N VAL A 73 -15.41 2.49 -13.53
CA VAL A 73 -15.96 3.25 -14.65
C VAL A 73 -16.05 2.32 -15.86
N SER A 74 -17.20 1.69 -16.06
CA SER A 74 -17.50 0.99 -17.30
C SER A 74 -17.83 2.02 -18.37
N TYR A 75 -16.86 2.35 -19.23
CA TYR A 75 -17.13 3.05 -20.48
C TYR A 75 -17.87 2.09 -21.42
N THR A 76 -19.19 1.94 -21.24
CA THR A 76 -20.02 1.45 -22.33
C THR A 76 -20.09 2.57 -23.37
N LEU A 77 -19.35 2.39 -24.47
CA LEU A 77 -19.44 3.23 -25.64
C LEU A 77 -20.91 3.33 -26.06
N SER A 78 -21.54 4.47 -25.75
CA SER A 78 -22.74 4.93 -26.43
C SER A 78 -22.34 5.32 -27.85
N ARG A 79 -22.05 4.32 -28.70
CA ARG A 79 -22.09 4.46 -30.15
C ARG A 79 -23.42 3.90 -30.64
N ALA A 80 -24.49 4.57 -30.22
CA ALA A 80 -25.77 4.55 -30.90
C ALA A 80 -26.01 6.00 -31.35
N HIS A 81 -25.71 6.25 -32.62
CA HIS A 81 -26.15 7.33 -33.51
C HIS A 81 -25.04 7.70 -34.48
N GLU A 82 -24.98 6.94 -35.58
CA GLU A 82 -25.17 7.52 -36.92
C GLU A 82 -25.68 6.43 -37.87
#